data_AF-A0A1J0WMY3-F1
#
_entry.id   AF-A0A1J0WMY3-F1
#
_cell.length_a   1.000
_cell.length_b   1.000
_cell.length_c   1.000
_cell.angle_alpha   90.00
_cell.angle_beta   90.00
_cell.angle_gamma   90.00
#
_symmetry.space_group_name_H-M   'P 1'
#
loop_
_entity.id
_entity.type
_entity.pdbx_description
1 polymer ?
#
loop_
_entity_poly.entity_id
_entity_poly.type
_entity_poly.pdbx_seq_one_letter_code
_entity_poly.pdbx_strand_id
1 'polypeptide(L)'
;MKITLGPLIWALHFVCCYGVVAVTCAKGWDYGTVRAGLLIFSAGALGGIAVVGWAAWRQWDVSHTADPVNRLGRAEDRYHFLGHAAFLLSIISAIGVVFVTLPLVLIGGCQ
;
A
#
# COMPACT_ATOMS: atom_id res chain seq x y z
N MET A 1 10.23 9.92 -8.65
CA MET A 1 10.68 8.93 -7.64
C MET A 1 9.61 8.63 -6.56
N LYS A 2 8.30 8.71 -6.88
CA LYS A 2 7.20 8.48 -5.93
C LYS A 2 6.40 7.18 -6.17
N ILE A 3 6.71 6.45 -7.24
CA ILE A 3 5.93 5.27 -7.67
C ILE A 3 6.15 4.01 -6.82
N THR A 4 7.27 3.94 -6.09
CA THR A 4 7.63 2.79 -5.25
C THR A 4 7.11 2.89 -3.82
N LEU A 5 6.50 4.02 -3.43
CA LEU A 5 6.01 4.23 -2.07
C LEU A 5 4.93 3.22 -1.66
N GLY A 6 3.98 2.92 -2.55
CA GLY A 6 2.95 1.90 -2.30
C GLY A 6 3.55 0.51 -2.00
N PRO A 7 4.37 -0.04 -2.90
CA PRO A 7 5.05 -1.32 -2.67
C PRO A 7 5.97 -1.32 -1.44
N LEU A 8 6.65 -0.20 -1.13
CA LEU A 8 7.48 -0.05 0.05
C LEU A 8 6.66 -0.15 1.35
N ILE A 9 5.51 0.53 1.40
CA ILE A 9 4.59 0.45 2.55
C ILE A 9 4.12 -0.99 2.72
N TRP A 10 3.74 -1.65 1.63
CA TRP A 10 3.33 -3.06 1.69
C TRP A 10 4.46 -3.99 2.16
N ALA A 11 5.67 -3.85 1.62
CA ALA A 11 6.80 -4.69 2.00
C ALA A 11 7.18 -4.52 3.47
N LEU A 12 7.21 -3.27 3.96
CA LEU A 12 7.45 -2.99 5.37
C LEU A 12 6.33 -3.57 6.24
N HIS A 13 5.08 -3.39 5.83
CA HIS A 13 3.92 -3.95 6.52
C HIS A 13 4.01 -5.48 6.64
N PHE A 14 4.35 -6.17 5.55
CA PHE A 14 4.55 -7.62 5.50
C PHE A 14 5.61 -8.09 6.50
N VAL A 15 6.81 -7.49 6.45
CA VAL A 15 7.93 -7.86 7.33
C VAL A 15 7.57 -7.62 8.79
N CYS A 16 6.93 -6.49 9.11
CA CYS A 16 6.50 -6.19 10.47
C CYS A 16 5.45 -7.19 10.97
N CYS A 17 4.39 -7.46 10.20
CA CYS A 17 3.36 -8.42 10.60
C CYS A 17 3.94 -9.81 10.84
N TYR A 18 4.73 -10.31 9.88
CA TYR A 18 5.30 -11.65 9.99
C TYR A 18 6.32 -11.75 11.14
N GLY A 19 7.20 -10.77 11.27
CA GLY A 19 8.21 -10.75 12.33
C GLY A 19 7.61 -10.65 13.72
N VAL A 20 6.62 -9.78 13.92
CA VAL A 20 5.95 -9.62 15.22
C VAL A 20 5.18 -10.89 15.58
N VAL A 21 4.46 -11.51 14.64
CA VAL A 21 3.76 -12.78 14.89
C VAL A 21 4.76 -13.88 15.25
N ALA A 22 5.85 -14.03 14.50
CA ALA A 22 6.88 -15.03 14.80
C ALA A 22 7.49 -14.86 16.19
N VAL A 23 7.84 -13.62 16.57
CA VAL A 23 8.35 -13.30 17.91
C VAL A 23 7.31 -13.56 18.99
N THR A 24 6.05 -13.21 18.73
CA THR A 24 4.93 -13.42 19.67
C THR A 24 4.76 -14.91 19.95
N CYS A 25 4.81 -15.75 18.92
CA CYS A 25 4.72 -17.19 19.06
C CYS A 25 5.95 -17.81 19.74
N ALA A 26 7.16 -17.32 19.45
CA ALA A 26 8.38 -17.83 20.07
C ALA A 26 8.54 -17.40 21.55
N LYS A 27 8.09 -16.20 21.91
CA LYS A 27 8.24 -15.59 23.24
C LYS A 27 7.03 -15.83 24.15
N GLY A 28 5.92 -16.34 23.61
CA GLY A 28 4.67 -16.56 24.35
C GLY A 28 3.97 -15.26 24.76
N TRP A 29 4.04 -14.22 23.93
CA TRP A 29 3.33 -12.97 24.20
C TRP A 29 1.82 -13.11 24.02
N ASP A 30 1.06 -12.20 24.62
CA ASP A 30 -0.39 -12.16 24.45
C ASP A 30 -0.75 -11.89 22.98
N TYR A 31 -1.20 -12.94 22.30
CA TYR A 31 -1.63 -12.89 20.91
C TYR A 31 -2.81 -11.93 20.71
N GLY A 32 -3.69 -11.78 21.72
CA GLY A 32 -4.86 -10.91 21.62
C GLY A 32 -4.47 -9.43 21.43
N THR A 33 -3.60 -8.93 22.31
CA THR A 33 -3.08 -7.55 22.24
C THR A 33 -2.25 -7.33 20.97
N VAL A 34 -1.38 -8.27 20.61
CA VAL A 34 -0.57 -8.18 19.39
C VAL A 34 -1.44 -8.16 18.15
N ARG A 35 -2.44 -9.04 18.06
CA ARG A 35 -3.39 -9.09 16.94
C ARG A 35 -4.14 -7.76 16.79
N ALA A 36 -4.64 -7.18 17.88
CA ALA A 36 -5.31 -5.89 17.84
C ALA A 36 -4.38 -4.78 17.32
N GLY A 37 -3.13 -4.73 17.81
CA GLY A 37 -2.11 -3.79 17.35
C GLY A 37 -1.79 -3.95 15.87
N LEU A 38 -1.64 -5.19 15.39
CA LEU A 38 -1.38 -5.49 13.98
C LEU A 38 -2.56 -5.13 13.07
N LEU A 39 -3.81 -5.32 13.52
CA LEU A 39 -4.98 -4.88 12.76
C LEU A 39 -5.02 -3.36 12.59
N ILE A 40 -4.73 -2.60 13.65
CA ILE A 40 -4.64 -1.14 13.59
C ILE A 40 -3.50 -0.71 12.65
N PHE A 41 -2.34 -1.35 12.77
CA PHE A 41 -1.21 -1.08 11.89
C PHE A 41 -1.52 -1.36 10.43
N SER A 42 -2.28 -2.42 10.15
CA SER A 42 -2.73 -2.78 8.79
C SER A 42 -3.70 -1.76 8.23
N ALA A 43 -4.64 -1.27 9.04
CA ALA A 43 -5.54 -0.19 8.64
C ALA A 43 -4.75 1.09 8.29
N GLY A 44 -3.71 1.40 9.06
CA GLY A 44 -2.78 2.49 8.74
C GLY A 44 -2.06 2.30 7.40
N ALA A 45 -1.56 1.10 7.13
CA ALA A 45 -0.93 0.77 5.85
C ALA A 45 -1.89 0.90 4.66
N LEU A 46 -3.13 0.42 4.80
CA LEU A 46 -4.19 0.61 3.79
C LEU A 46 -4.50 2.08 3.55
N GLY A 47 -4.61 2.89 4.62
CA GLY A 47 -4.80 4.33 4.51
C GLY A 47 -3.65 5.00 3.75
N GLY A 48 -2.39 4.64 4.07
CA GLY A 48 -1.21 5.15 3.37
C GLY A 48 -1.21 4.79 1.88
N ILE A 49 -1.50 3.54 1.55
CA ILE A 49 -1.60 3.08 0.14
C ILE A 49 -2.76 3.76 -0.57
N ALA A 50 -3.92 3.93 0.07
CA ALA A 50 -5.06 4.64 -0.51
C ALA A 50 -4.74 6.11 -0.81
N VAL A 51 -4.02 6.80 0.06
CA VAL A 51 -3.56 8.18 -0.20
C VAL A 51 -2.60 8.24 -1.39
N VAL A 52 -1.67 7.28 -1.50
CA VAL A 52 -0.74 7.20 -2.65
C VAL A 52 -1.51 6.92 -3.96
N GLY A 53 -2.45 5.98 -3.93
CA GLY A 53 -3.32 5.66 -5.06
C GLY A 53 -4.22 6.84 -5.46
N TRP A 54 -4.80 7.55 -4.49
CA TRP A 54 -5.60 8.74 -4.72
C TRP A 54 -4.75 9.87 -5.33
N ALA A 55 -3.55 10.09 -4.80
CA ALA A 55 -2.64 11.09 -5.35
C ALA A 55 -2.26 10.77 -6.82
N ALA A 56 -2.00 9.50 -7.13
CA ALA A 56 -1.76 9.04 -8.50
C ALA A 56 -3.00 9.23 -9.40
N TRP A 57 -4.20 8.93 -8.91
CA TRP A 57 -5.45 9.14 -9.63
C TRP A 57 -5.74 10.61 -9.90
N ARG A 58 -5.56 11.49 -8.90
CA ARG A 58 -5.79 12.93 -9.03
C ARG A 58 -4.79 13.58 -9.99
N GLN A 59 -3.55 13.07 -10.04
CA GLN A 59 -2.54 13.52 -11.00
C GLN A 59 -2.89 13.10 -12.44
N TRP A 60 -3.68 12.04 -12.62
CA TRP A 60 -4.25 11.63 -13.90
C TRP A 60 -5.49 12.46 -14.31
N ASP A 61 -6.29 12.91 -13.33
CA ASP A 61 -7.53 13.69 -13.57
C ASP A 61 -7.26 15.19 -13.85
N VAL A 62 -6.22 15.79 -13.27
CA VAL A 62 -5.84 17.20 -13.51
C VAL A 62 -5.36 17.47 -14.95
N SER A 63 -5.04 16.45 -15.74
CA SER A 63 -4.76 16.60 -17.18
C SER A 63 -5.99 16.81 -18.07
N HIS A 64 -7.23 16.75 -17.54
CA HIS A 64 -8.43 17.00 -18.33
C HIS A 64 -8.91 18.45 -18.34
N THR A 65 -8.34 19.35 -17.53
CA THR A 65 -8.76 20.75 -17.54
C THR A 65 -7.61 21.73 -17.27
N ALA A 66 -7.33 22.53 -18.31
CA ALA A 66 -6.53 23.76 -18.38
C ALA A 66 -5.02 23.64 -18.68
N ASP A 67 -4.68 23.57 -19.98
CA ASP A 67 -3.89 24.65 -20.59
C ASP A 67 -4.00 24.68 -22.15
N PRO A 68 -4.52 25.73 -22.80
CA PRO A 68 -4.67 25.79 -24.26
C PRO A 68 -3.41 26.23 -25.02
N VAL A 69 -2.18 26.18 -24.46
CA VAL A 69 -1.05 26.94 -25.04
C VAL A 69 0.28 26.20 -25.29
N ASN A 70 0.62 25.06 -24.69
CA ASN A 70 2.00 24.55 -24.86
C ASN A 70 2.18 23.48 -25.97
N ARG A 71 2.32 23.95 -27.21
CA ARG A 71 2.44 23.19 -28.46
C ARG A 71 3.84 22.58 -28.73
N LEU A 72 4.68 22.25 -27.74
CA LEU A 72 6.06 21.81 -28.01
C LEU A 72 6.53 20.60 -27.17
N GLY A 73 6.52 19.42 -27.80
CA GLY A 73 7.65 18.49 -27.74
C GLY A 73 7.51 17.23 -26.86
N ARG A 74 6.98 16.13 -27.42
CA ARG A 74 7.35 14.71 -27.19
C ARG A 74 7.78 14.27 -25.77
N ALA A 75 7.09 14.71 -24.72
CA ALA A 75 7.31 14.23 -23.34
C ALA A 75 6.04 13.70 -22.65
N GLU A 76 4.85 13.96 -23.22
CA GLU A 76 3.54 13.68 -22.60
C GLU A 76 3.20 12.20 -22.44
N ASP A 77 3.55 11.35 -23.42
CA ASP A 77 3.18 9.92 -23.38
C ASP A 77 3.82 9.16 -22.22
N ARG A 78 5.05 9.50 -21.82
CA ARG A 78 5.81 8.77 -20.80
C ARG A 78 5.25 8.96 -19.39
N TYR A 79 4.67 10.12 -19.11
CA TYR A 79 4.05 10.40 -17.82
C TYR A 79 2.70 9.68 -17.66
N HIS A 80 1.98 9.47 -18.76
CA HIS A 80 0.72 8.72 -18.74
C HIS A 80 0.94 7.24 -18.36
N PHE A 81 1.96 6.59 -18.95
CA PHE A 81 2.31 5.21 -18.60
C PHE A 81 2.83 5.07 -17.17
N LEU A 82 3.63 6.02 -16.68
CA LEU A 82 4.15 5.96 -15.30
C LEU A 82 3.03 6.17 -14.26
N GLY A 83 2.04 7.01 -14.54
CA GLY A 83 0.86 7.19 -13.69
C GLY A 83 0.02 5.92 -13.59
N HIS A 84 -0.23 5.26 -14.73
CA HIS A 84 -0.98 4.00 -14.78
C HIS A 84 -0.27 2.87 -14.01
N ALA A 85 1.05 2.76 -14.19
CA ALA A 85 1.85 1.80 -13.43
C ALA A 85 1.79 2.10 -11.92
N ALA A 86 1.91 3.36 -11.50
CA ALA A 86 1.84 3.72 -10.08
C ALA A 86 0.48 3.35 -9.45
N PHE A 87 -0.62 3.57 -10.17
CA PHE A 87 -1.96 3.19 -9.72
C PHE A 87 -2.13 1.67 -9.59
N LEU A 88 -1.70 0.90 -10.60
CA LEU A 88 -1.70 -0.57 -10.56
C LEU A 88 -0.83 -1.11 -9.42
N LEU A 89 0.36 -0.54 -9.21
CA LEU A 89 1.24 -0.91 -8.11
C LEU A 89 0.57 -0.61 -6.75
N SER A 90 -0.18 0.49 -6.63
CA SER A 90 -0.96 0.80 -5.42
C SER A 90 -2.07 -0.22 -5.17
N ILE A 91 -2.80 -0.65 -6.20
CA ILE A 91 -3.85 -1.68 -6.08
C ILE A 91 -3.24 -3.01 -5.62
N ILE A 92 -2.18 -3.47 -6.29
CA ILE A 92 -1.51 -4.73 -5.93
C ILE A 92 -0.97 -4.67 -4.50
N SER A 93 -0.43 -3.52 -4.08
CA SER A 93 0.03 -3.31 -2.70
C SER A 93 -1.11 -3.41 -1.69
N ALA A 94 -2.28 -2.82 -1.98
CA ALA A 94 -3.45 -2.91 -1.13
C ALA A 94 -3.96 -4.35 -1.00
N ILE A 95 -4.04 -5.08 -2.12
CA ILE A 95 -4.39 -6.51 -2.14
C ILE A 95 -3.40 -7.28 -1.26
N GLY A 96 -2.11 -7.01 -1.41
CA GLY A 96 -1.07 -7.61 -0.59
C GLY A 96 -1.30 -7.40 0.92
N VAL A 97 -1.70 -6.20 1.36
CA VAL A 97 -2.03 -5.96 2.78
C VAL A 97 -3.25 -6.78 3.23
N VAL A 98 -4.28 -6.89 2.39
CA VAL A 98 -5.47 -7.71 2.70
C VAL A 98 -5.09 -9.18 2.87
N PHE A 99 -4.28 -9.74 1.98
CA PHE A 99 -3.84 -11.13 2.09
C PHE A 99 -2.95 -11.39 3.32
N VAL A 100 -2.15 -10.41 3.73
CA VAL A 100 -1.31 -10.50 4.94
C VAL A 100 -2.14 -10.46 6.22
N THR A 101 -3.24 -9.71 6.24
CA THR A 101 -4.11 -9.59 7.41
C THR A 101 -5.12 -10.72 7.56
N LEU A 102 -5.47 -11.38 6.46
CA LEU A 102 -6.37 -12.52 6.42
C LEU A 102 -6.10 -13.60 7.48
N PRO A 103 -4.85 -14.11 7.66
CA PRO A 103 -4.55 -15.07 8.70
C PRO A 103 -4.72 -14.50 10.12
N LEU A 104 -4.52 -13.20 10.36
CA LEU A 104 -4.78 -12.60 11.67
C LEU A 104 -6.27 -12.60 12.05
N VAL A 105 -7.16 -12.56 11.04
CA VAL A 105 -8.60 -12.60 11.23
C VAL A 105 -9.11 -14.04 11.36
N LEU A 106 -8.60 -14.94 10.52
CA LEU A 106 -9.05 -16.34 10.49
C LEU A 106 -8.39 -17.21 11.56
N ILE A 107 -7.12 -16.95 11.90
CA ILE A 107 -6.33 -17.77 12.80
C ILE A 107 -6.15 -17.03 14.12
N GLY A 108 -6.76 -17.58 15.16
CA GLY A 108 -6.82 -16.99 16.50
C GLY A 108 -5.62 -17.26 17.40
N GLY A 109 -4.53 -17.85 16.92
CA GLY A 109 -3.37 -18.15 17.76
C GLY A 109 -2.18 -18.77 17.02
N CYS A 110 -1.12 -19.00 17.79
CA CYS A 110 0.11 -19.68 17.38
C CYS A 110 -0.11 -21.20 17.48
N GLN A 111 -0.41 -21.84 16.35
CA GLN A 111 -0.60 -23.29 16.24
C GLN A 111 0.27 -23.85 15.13
#